data_AF-A0A4R0Z708-F1
#
_entry.id   AF-A0A4R0Z708-F1
#
_cell.length_a   1.000
_cell.length_b   1.000
_cell.length_c   1.000
_cell.angle_alpha   90.00
_cell.angle_beta   90.00
_cell.angle_gamma   90.00
#
_symmetry.space_group_name_H-M   'P 1'
#
loop_
_entity.id
_entity.type
_entity.pdbx_description
1 polymer ?
#
loop_
_entity_poly.entity_id
_entity_poly.type
_entity_poly.pdbx_seq_one_letter_code
_entity_poly.pdbx_strand_id
1 'polypeptide(L)'
;MELSPQSKQQIDTVLRFEKWTGWGFGILAVSAIVGMLVYASYWDMPDSFFLVFLVAIFVLLFSIETARFFMWLRFVKNEKARKLLTLRYTVYLIGFSAIGYYGIVVFYETTQPQTFQAFLLSQAFFWGAAFLGRWLDRIIQKHDGHYLTGEDLKLIREAREIEQEREHG
;
A
#
# COMPACT_ATOMS: atom_id res chain seq x y z
N MET A 1 22.65 -5.59 20.25
CA MET A 1 21.81 -6.73 20.66
C MET A 1 21.74 -7.69 19.48
N GLU A 2 22.23 -8.92 19.63
CA GLU A 2 22.10 -9.92 18.58
C GLU A 2 20.62 -10.31 18.43
N LEU A 3 20.04 -9.96 17.27
CA LEU A 3 18.68 -10.38 16.92
C LEU A 3 18.63 -11.91 16.86
N SER A 4 17.64 -12.51 17.53
CA SER A 4 17.45 -13.96 17.49
C SER A 4 17.25 -14.45 16.04
N PRO A 5 17.63 -15.70 15.72
CA PRO A 5 17.53 -16.24 14.35
C PRO A 5 16.12 -16.13 13.76
N GLN A 6 15.09 -16.32 14.60
CA GLN A 6 13.68 -16.15 14.22
C GLN A 6 13.35 -14.70 13.87
N SER A 7 13.85 -13.73 14.65
CA SER A 7 13.62 -12.30 14.38
C SER A 7 14.31 -11.86 13.09
N LYS A 8 15.50 -12.41 12.78
CA LYS A 8 16.23 -12.14 11.53
C LYS A 8 15.48 -12.67 10.30
N GLN A 9 15.06 -13.93 10.30
CA GLN A 9 14.28 -14.51 9.19
C GLN A 9 12.96 -13.77 8.94
N GLN A 10 12.36 -13.29 10.02
CA GLN A 10 11.14 -12.51 9.98
C GLN A 10 11.32 -11.12 9.36
N ILE A 11 12.37 -10.39 9.76
CA ILE A 11 12.74 -9.10 9.15
C ILE A 11 13.07 -9.30 7.66
N ASP A 12 13.77 -10.37 7.30
CA ASP A 12 14.07 -10.71 5.91
C ASP A 12 12.79 -10.94 5.07
N THR A 13 11.78 -11.58 5.67
CA THR A 13 10.49 -11.80 5.01
C THR A 13 9.77 -10.47 4.76
N VAL A 14 9.79 -9.56 5.73
CA VAL A 14 9.20 -8.22 5.60
C VAL A 14 9.94 -7.41 4.53
N LEU A 15 11.27 -7.40 4.54
CA LEU A 15 12.09 -6.68 3.56
C LEU A 15 11.91 -7.22 2.13
N ARG A 16 11.82 -8.55 1.96
CA ARG A 16 11.52 -9.16 0.65
C ARG A 16 10.14 -8.79 0.17
N PHE A 17 9.14 -8.82 1.05
CA PHE A 17 7.79 -8.42 0.72
C PHE A 17 7.72 -6.94 0.34
N GLU A 18 8.37 -6.06 1.10
CA GLU A 18 8.43 -4.63 0.81
C GLU A 18 9.08 -4.35 -0.55
N LYS A 19 10.22 -4.99 -0.84
CA LYS A 19 10.86 -4.94 -2.16
C LYS A 19 9.90 -5.40 -3.25
N TRP A 20 9.23 -6.55 -3.08
CA TRP A 20 8.23 -7.04 -4.03
C TRP A 20 7.07 -6.06 -4.24
N THR A 21 6.55 -5.46 -3.17
CA THR A 21 5.46 -4.48 -3.27
C THR A 21 5.91 -3.18 -3.93
N GLY A 22 7.14 -2.73 -3.71
CA GLY A 22 7.70 -1.54 -4.37
C GLY A 22 7.86 -1.75 -5.88
N TRP A 23 8.38 -2.90 -6.29
CA TRP A 23 8.44 -3.29 -7.71
C TRP A 23 7.03 -3.47 -8.31
N GLY A 24 6.12 -4.12 -7.57
CA GLY A 24 4.73 -4.32 -7.98
C GLY A 24 3.98 -3.01 -8.17
N PHE A 25 4.21 -2.01 -7.31
CA PHE A 25 3.61 -0.68 -7.44
C PHE A 25 4.15 0.06 -8.68
N GLY A 26 5.46 -0.06 -8.96
CA GLY A 26 6.05 0.49 -10.17
C GLY A 26 5.47 -0.12 -11.45
N ILE A 27 5.35 -1.46 -11.49
CA ILE A 27 4.72 -2.18 -12.60
C ILE A 27 3.27 -1.75 -12.77
N LEU A 28 2.50 -1.66 -11.67
CA LEU A 28 1.11 -1.21 -11.70
C LEU A 28 0.96 0.21 -12.25
N ALA A 29 1.80 1.14 -11.82
CA ALA A 29 1.78 2.52 -12.29
C ALA A 29 2.07 2.59 -13.81
N VAL A 30 3.10 1.86 -14.27
CA VAL A 30 3.44 1.80 -15.70
C VAL A 30 2.31 1.13 -16.50
N SER A 31 1.77 0.01 -16.03
CA SER A 31 0.64 -0.68 -16.67
C SER A 31 -0.61 0.20 -16.72
N ALA A 32 -0.88 1.02 -15.70
CA ALA A 32 -1.99 1.96 -15.70
C ALA A 32 -1.81 3.07 -16.73
N ILE A 33 -0.61 3.64 -16.83
CA ILE A 33 -0.27 4.66 -17.84
C ILE A 33 -0.39 4.06 -19.24
N VAL A 34 0.21 2.89 -19.49
CA VAL A 34 0.15 2.22 -20.79
C VAL A 34 -1.29 1.83 -21.13
N GLY A 35 -2.06 1.30 -20.18
CA GLY A 35 -3.47 0.95 -20.37
C GLY A 35 -4.34 2.15 -20.73
N MET A 36 -4.15 3.29 -20.05
CA MET A 36 -4.83 4.54 -20.41
C MET A 36 -4.41 5.08 -21.78
N LEU A 37 -3.13 5.01 -22.12
CA LEU A 37 -2.63 5.44 -23.43
C LEU A 37 -3.18 4.55 -24.55
N VAL A 38 -3.24 3.23 -24.35
CA VAL A 38 -3.84 2.29 -25.30
C VAL A 38 -5.33 2.58 -25.47
N TYR A 39 -6.07 2.76 -24.37
CA TYR A 39 -7.48 3.14 -24.40
C TYR A 39 -7.70 4.47 -25.14
N ALA A 40 -6.85 5.47 -24.90
CA ALA A 40 -6.93 6.77 -25.58
C ALA A 40 -6.49 6.74 -27.05
N SER A 41 -5.74 5.72 -27.49
CA SER A 41 -5.12 5.65 -28.82
C SER A 41 -6.02 5.10 -29.94
N TYR A 42 -7.35 5.19 -29.81
CA TYR A 42 -8.32 4.80 -30.84
C TYR A 42 -8.40 3.31 -31.17
N TRP A 43 -8.22 2.43 -30.19
CA TRP A 43 -8.82 1.10 -30.30
C TRP A 43 -10.27 1.19 -29.85
N ASP A 44 -11.21 0.65 -30.63
CA ASP A 44 -12.59 0.36 -30.24
C ASP A 44 -12.61 -0.72 -29.12
N MET A 45 -11.88 -0.45 -28.03
CA MET A 45 -11.85 -1.29 -26.86
C MET A 45 -13.16 -1.05 -26.11
N PRO A 46 -13.92 -2.12 -25.82
CA PRO A 46 -15.13 -1.99 -25.02
C PRO A 46 -14.80 -1.33 -23.67
N ASP A 47 -15.65 -0.43 -23.21
CA ASP A 47 -15.50 0.22 -21.89
C ASP A 47 -15.40 -0.80 -20.74
N SER A 48 -15.99 -1.99 -20.93
CA SER A 48 -15.85 -3.12 -20.00
C SER A 48 -14.39 -3.57 -19.79
N PHE A 49 -13.52 -3.41 -20.78
CA PHE A 49 -12.09 -3.72 -20.64
C PHE A 49 -11.41 -2.74 -19.66
N PHE A 50 -11.72 -1.45 -19.76
CA PHE A 50 -11.21 -0.43 -18.84
C PHE A 50 -11.73 -0.66 -17.41
N LEU A 51 -13.01 -1.04 -17.27
CA LEU A 51 -13.57 -1.42 -15.98
C LEU A 51 -12.85 -2.64 -15.37
N VAL A 52 -12.65 -3.71 -16.14
CA VAL A 52 -11.93 -4.92 -15.69
C VAL A 52 -10.50 -4.56 -15.25
N PHE A 53 -9.84 -3.67 -15.99
CA PHE A 53 -8.51 -3.18 -15.66
C PHE A 53 -8.48 -2.43 -14.31
N LEU A 54 -9.42 -1.50 -14.09
CA LEU A 54 -9.54 -0.78 -12.82
C LEU A 54 -9.85 -1.72 -11.65
N VAL A 55 -10.75 -2.68 -11.85
CA VAL A 55 -11.08 -3.70 -10.84
C VAL A 55 -9.86 -4.57 -10.52
N ALA A 56 -9.07 -4.97 -11.52
CA ALA A 56 -7.86 -5.75 -11.30
C ALA A 56 -6.82 -5.01 -10.45
N ILE A 57 -6.60 -3.72 -10.74
CA ILE A 57 -5.73 -2.86 -9.91
C ILE A 57 -6.27 -2.78 -8.48
N PHE A 58 -7.58 -2.57 -8.33
CA PHE A 58 -8.23 -2.46 -7.03
C PHE A 58 -8.05 -3.74 -6.20
N VAL A 59 -8.34 -4.90 -6.78
CA VAL A 59 -8.17 -6.21 -6.14
C VAL A 59 -6.72 -6.47 -5.75
N LEU A 60 -5.76 -6.10 -6.61
CA LEU A 60 -4.35 -6.29 -6.33
C LEU A 60 -3.88 -5.42 -5.15
N LEU A 61 -4.22 -4.14 -5.14
CA LEU A 61 -3.89 -3.23 -4.03
C LEU A 61 -4.54 -3.67 -2.72
N PHE A 62 -5.80 -4.10 -2.76
CA PHE A 62 -6.48 -4.68 -1.61
C PHE A 62 -5.76 -5.94 -1.09
N SER A 63 -5.32 -6.82 -1.99
CA SER A 63 -4.59 -8.04 -1.64
C SER A 63 -3.24 -7.75 -0.99
N ILE A 64 -2.49 -6.77 -1.51
CA ILE A 64 -1.20 -6.34 -0.97
C ILE A 64 -1.34 -5.84 0.47
N GLU A 65 -2.34 -4.99 0.73
CA GLU A 65 -2.52 -4.38 2.05
C GLU A 65 -3.09 -5.36 3.07
N THR A 66 -3.93 -6.28 2.60
CA THR A 66 -4.40 -7.43 3.40
C THR A 66 -3.22 -8.32 3.80
N ALA A 67 -2.34 -8.66 2.85
CA ALA A 67 -1.14 -9.46 3.13
C ALA A 67 -0.19 -8.74 4.10
N ARG A 68 -0.01 -7.42 3.94
CA ARG A 68 0.78 -6.58 4.85
C ARG A 68 0.19 -6.59 6.27
N PHE A 69 -1.13 -6.44 6.40
CA PHE A 69 -1.81 -6.51 7.69
C PHE A 69 -1.60 -7.86 8.37
N PHE A 70 -1.81 -8.97 7.67
CA PHE A 70 -1.60 -10.31 8.23
C PHE A 70 -0.15 -10.56 8.63
N MET A 71 0.80 -10.03 7.86
CA MET A 71 2.22 -10.08 8.19
C MET A 71 2.49 -9.35 9.51
N TRP A 72 2.01 -8.11 9.66
CA TRP A 72 2.15 -7.34 10.89
C TRP A 72 1.44 -7.95 12.10
N LEU A 73 0.27 -8.58 11.89
CA LEU A 73 -0.47 -9.24 12.96
C LEU A 73 0.34 -10.36 13.63
N ARG A 74 1.23 -11.03 12.87
CA ARG A 74 2.15 -12.05 13.41
C ARG A 74 3.25 -11.45 14.29
N PHE A 75 3.62 -10.19 14.05
CA PHE A 75 4.68 -9.49 14.77
C PHE A 75 4.21 -8.81 16.03
N VAL A 76 3.10 -8.09 15.93
CA VAL A 76 2.56 -7.33 17.05
C VAL A 76 1.97 -8.30 18.06
N LYS A 77 2.61 -8.43 19.24
CA LYS A 77 2.15 -9.34 20.30
C LYS A 77 1.31 -8.61 21.34
N ASN A 78 1.49 -7.29 21.48
CA ASN A 78 0.70 -6.47 22.40
C ASN A 78 -0.75 -6.32 21.91
N GLU A 79 -1.72 -6.64 22.76
CA GLU A 79 -3.15 -6.59 22.42
C GLU A 79 -3.62 -5.18 22.02
N LYS A 80 -3.13 -4.13 22.69
CA LYS A 80 -3.47 -2.74 22.33
C LYS A 80 -2.90 -2.37 20.96
N ALA A 81 -1.66 -2.76 20.70
CA ALA A 81 -1.02 -2.52 19.41
C ALA A 81 -1.71 -3.31 18.28
N ARG A 82 -2.22 -4.53 18.55
CA ARG A 82 -3.05 -5.29 17.60
C ARG A 82 -4.36 -4.56 17.27
N LYS A 83 -5.07 -4.04 18.26
CA LYS A 83 -6.30 -3.26 18.04
C LYS A 83 -6.03 -2.01 17.20
N LEU A 84 -4.92 -1.31 17.47
CA LEU A 84 -4.49 -0.16 16.69
C LEU A 84 -4.08 -0.53 15.26
N LEU A 85 -3.41 -1.67 15.06
CA LEU A 85 -3.08 -2.20 13.75
C LEU A 85 -4.34 -2.56 12.94
N THR A 86 -5.34 -3.17 13.59
CA THR A 86 -6.65 -3.43 12.96
C THR A 86 -7.34 -2.12 12.60
N LEU A 87 -7.34 -1.12 13.48
CA LEU A 87 -7.90 0.19 13.19
C LEU A 87 -7.22 0.85 11.99
N ARG A 88 -5.88 0.77 11.91
CA ARG A 88 -5.10 1.26 10.77
C ARG A 88 -5.53 0.58 9.48
N TYR A 89 -5.67 -0.74 9.49
CA TYR A 89 -6.14 -1.51 8.34
C TYR A 89 -7.57 -1.10 7.94
N THR A 90 -8.47 -0.90 8.89
CA THR A 90 -9.85 -0.43 8.63
C THR A 90 -9.87 0.96 8.02
N VAL A 91 -9.07 1.91 8.52
CA VAL A 91 -8.99 3.27 7.95
C VAL A 91 -8.46 3.24 6.52
N TYR A 92 -7.43 2.42 6.26
CA TYR A 92 -6.92 2.21 4.92
C TYR A 92 -8.02 1.66 4.00
N LEU A 93 -8.74 0.63 4.45
CA LEU A 93 -9.86 0.04 3.73
C LEU A 93 -10.93 1.06 3.36
N ILE A 94 -11.33 1.93 4.30
CA ILE A 94 -12.31 2.98 4.05
C ILE A 94 -11.80 3.96 2.99
N GLY A 95 -10.57 4.46 3.15
CA GLY A 95 -9.96 5.38 2.18
C GLY A 95 -9.84 4.76 0.78
N PHE A 96 -9.46 3.49 0.72
CA PHE A 96 -9.31 2.77 -0.53
C PHE A 96 -10.68 2.48 -1.19
N SER A 97 -11.67 2.04 -0.42
CA SER A 97 -13.05 1.87 -0.91
C SER A 97 -13.65 3.17 -1.42
N ALA A 98 -13.34 4.32 -0.81
CA ALA A 98 -13.78 5.62 -1.31
C ALA A 98 -13.18 5.95 -2.69
N ILE A 99 -11.90 5.63 -2.92
CA ILE A 99 -11.27 5.76 -4.24
C ILE A 99 -11.87 4.77 -5.24
N GLY A 100 -12.08 3.51 -4.82
CA GLY A 100 -12.71 2.48 -5.66
C GLY A 100 -14.10 2.89 -6.11
N TYR A 101 -14.93 3.37 -5.17
CA TYR A 101 -16.25 3.95 -5.48
C TYR A 101 -16.14 5.12 -6.46
N TYR A 102 -15.17 6.02 -6.27
CA TYR A 102 -14.95 7.13 -7.19
C TYR A 102 -14.54 6.66 -8.59
N GLY A 103 -13.56 5.76 -8.70
CA GLY A 103 -13.04 5.27 -9.97
C GLY A 103 -14.00 4.34 -10.71
N ILE A 104 -14.80 3.55 -10.00
CA ILE A 104 -15.71 2.56 -10.59
C ILE A 104 -17.12 3.10 -10.75
N VAL A 105 -17.68 3.81 -9.78
CA VAL A 105 -19.07 4.27 -9.85
C VAL A 105 -19.13 5.66 -10.44
N VAL A 106 -18.33 6.59 -9.91
CA VAL A 106 -18.41 7.99 -10.34
C VAL A 106 -17.77 8.17 -11.72
N PHE A 107 -16.61 7.57 -12.01
CA PHE A 107 -15.92 7.77 -13.28
C PHE A 107 -16.47 6.95 -14.45
N TYR A 108 -16.92 5.71 -14.20
CA TYR A 108 -17.41 4.82 -15.25
C TYR A 108 -18.89 5.01 -15.56
N GLU A 109 -19.75 5.23 -14.56
CA GLU A 109 -21.21 5.26 -14.78
C GLU A 109 -21.76 6.65 -15.09
N THR A 110 -21.00 7.73 -14.89
CA THR A 110 -21.48 9.09 -15.21
C THR A 110 -21.01 9.56 -16.59
N THR A 111 -21.96 9.93 -17.44
CA THR A 111 -21.73 10.50 -18.78
C THR A 111 -21.35 11.98 -18.76
N GLN A 112 -21.39 12.62 -17.58
CA GLN A 112 -21.04 14.03 -17.43
C GLN A 112 -19.54 14.21 -17.16
N PRO A 113 -18.92 15.28 -17.68
CA PRO A 113 -17.54 15.60 -17.36
C PRO A 113 -17.38 15.78 -15.84
N GLN A 114 -16.38 15.09 -15.29
CA GLN A 114 -16.08 15.07 -13.86
C GLN A 114 -15.85 16.48 -13.33
N THR A 115 -16.47 16.82 -12.20
CA THR A 115 -16.20 18.11 -11.55
C THR A 115 -14.89 18.03 -10.78
N PHE A 116 -14.09 19.10 -10.85
CA PHE A 116 -12.83 19.21 -10.10
C PHE A 116 -13.04 19.02 -8.58
N GLN A 117 -14.20 19.40 -8.05
CA GLN A 117 -14.57 19.20 -6.65
C GLN A 117 -14.66 17.72 -6.27
N ALA A 118 -15.25 16.89 -7.13
CA ALA A 118 -15.38 15.46 -6.89
C ALA A 118 -13.98 14.79 -6.90
N PHE A 119 -13.10 15.21 -7.81
CA PHE A 119 -11.71 14.78 -7.84
C PHE A 119 -10.99 15.15 -6.54
N LEU A 120 -11.07 16.41 -6.11
CA LEU A 120 -10.45 16.89 -4.87
C LEU A 120 -10.95 16.14 -3.63
N LEU A 121 -12.25 15.81 -3.57
CA LEU A 121 -12.82 15.04 -2.48
C LEU A 121 -12.21 13.64 -2.41
N SER A 122 -12.05 12.96 -3.56
CA SER A 122 -11.39 11.64 -3.63
C SER A 122 -9.94 11.71 -3.13
N GLN A 123 -9.21 12.76 -3.51
CA GLN A 123 -7.84 12.99 -3.04
C GLN A 123 -7.81 13.27 -1.53
N ALA A 124 -8.73 14.09 -1.02
CA ALA A 124 -8.82 14.40 0.41
C ALA A 124 -9.07 13.15 1.26
N PHE A 125 -9.96 12.25 0.83
CA PHE A 125 -10.19 10.98 1.51
C PHE A 125 -8.94 10.09 1.49
N PHE A 126 -8.26 9.98 0.35
CA PHE A 126 -7.04 9.19 0.23
C PHE A 126 -5.91 9.72 1.12
N TRP A 127 -5.58 11.01 0.97
CA TRP A 127 -4.52 11.64 1.75
C TRP A 127 -4.85 11.70 3.24
N GLY A 128 -6.12 11.88 3.59
CA GLY A 128 -6.62 11.80 4.96
C GLY A 128 -6.41 10.41 5.58
N ALA A 129 -6.79 9.35 4.86
CA ALA A 129 -6.55 7.97 5.29
C ALA A 129 -5.05 7.65 5.42
N ALA A 130 -4.22 8.12 4.48
CA ALA A 130 -2.77 7.97 4.53
C ALA A 130 -2.14 8.72 5.71
N PHE A 131 -2.62 9.92 6.02
CA PHE A 131 -2.19 10.69 7.19
C PHE A 131 -2.55 9.97 8.50
N LEU A 132 -3.81 9.53 8.63
CA LEU A 132 -4.28 8.75 9.79
C LEU A 132 -3.49 7.45 9.95
N GLY A 133 -3.19 6.75 8.85
CA GLY A 133 -2.38 5.55 8.86
C GLY A 133 -0.97 5.80 9.40
N ARG A 134 -0.28 6.84 8.92
CA ARG A 134 1.04 7.24 9.42
C ARG A 134 1.02 7.70 10.87
N TRP A 135 -0.05 8.37 11.29
CA TRP A 135 -0.22 8.76 12.68
C TRP A 135 -0.43 7.54 13.59
N LEU A 136 -1.27 6.59 13.18
CA LEU A 136 -1.48 5.32 13.89
C LEU A 136 -0.20 4.49 13.96
N ASP A 137 0.59 4.45 12.90
CA ASP A 137 1.89 3.77 12.86
C ASP A 137 2.79 4.22 14.02
N ARG A 138 2.93 5.54 14.24
CA ARG A 138 3.72 6.08 15.37
C ARG A 138 3.15 5.69 16.73
N ILE A 139 1.83 5.57 16.85
CA ILE A 139 1.18 5.18 18.11
C ILE A 139 1.39 3.68 18.37
N ILE A 140 1.30 2.84 17.34
CA ILE A 140 1.55 1.40 17.43
C ILE A 140 3.00 1.17 17.89
N GLN A 141 3.97 1.87 17.31
CA GLN A 141 5.38 1.77 17.73
C GLN A 141 5.61 2.11 19.20
N LYS A 142 4.91 3.13 19.73
CA LYS A 142 4.99 3.47 21.16
C LYS A 142 4.48 2.35 22.07
N HIS A 143 3.62 1.47 21.57
CA HIS A 143 3.03 0.38 22.33
C HIS A 143 3.70 -0.98 22.08
N ASP A 144 4.37 -1.15 20.94
CA ASP A 144 5.08 -2.37 20.57
C ASP A 144 6.35 -2.03 19.80
N GLY A 145 7.51 -2.16 20.46
CA GLY A 145 8.82 -1.90 19.85
C GLY A 145 9.24 -2.92 18.78
N HIS A 146 8.46 -3.99 18.59
CA HIS A 146 8.65 -4.94 17.49
C HIS A 146 7.92 -4.52 16.21
N TYR A 147 7.07 -3.49 16.26
CA TYR A 147 6.45 -2.92 15.08
C TYR A 147 7.43 -1.96 14.40
N LEU A 148 7.82 -2.28 13.17
CA LEU A 148 8.72 -1.44 12.37
C LEU A 148 7.89 -0.69 11.34
N THR A 149 8.14 0.60 11.18
CA THR A 149 7.52 1.38 10.10
C THR A 149 8.28 1.18 8.80
N GLY A 150 7.72 1.65 7.68
CA GLY A 150 8.44 1.68 6.40
C GLY A 150 9.74 2.50 6.47
N GLU A 151 9.82 3.50 7.35
CA GLU A 151 11.04 4.27 7.57
C GLU A 151 12.12 3.43 8.27
N ASP A 152 11.74 2.66 9.29
CA ASP A 152 12.66 1.76 9.98
C ASP A 152 13.16 0.63 9.06
N LEU A 153 12.28 0.09 8.22
CA LEU A 153 12.66 -0.93 7.24
C LEU A 153 13.64 -0.38 6.20
N LYS A 154 13.44 0.87 5.76
CA LYS A 154 14.40 1.57 4.89
C LYS A 154 15.75 1.74 5.56
N LEU A 155 15.80 2.18 6.82
CA LEU A 155 17.04 2.33 7.58
C LEU A 155 17.77 0.99 7.79
N ILE A 156 17.03 -0.09 8.09
CA ILE A 156 17.59 -1.44 8.22
C ILE A 156 18.21 -1.91 6.89
N ARG A 157 17.55 -1.60 5.78
CA ARG A 157 18.06 -1.94 4.46
C ARG A 157 19.33 -1.16 4.12
N GLU A 158 19.33 0.15 4.33
CA GLU A 158 20.50 1.00 4.09
C GLU A 158 21.69 0.57 4.95
N ALA A 159 21.46 0.25 6.24
CA ALA A 159 22.51 -0.26 7.13
C ALA A 159 23.11 -1.58 6.64
N ARG A 160 22.30 -2.49 6.09
CA ARG A 160 22.79 -3.76 5.52
C ARG A 160 23.55 -3.58 4.22
N GLU A 161 23.12 -2.66 3.35
CA GLU A 161 23.82 -2.35 2.11
C GLU A 161 25.23 -1.79 2.45
N ILE A 162 25.35 -0.95 3.48
CA ILE A 162 26.65 -0.43 3.97
C ILE A 162 27.52 -1.53 4.60
N GLU A 163 26.96 -2.46 5.37
CA GLU A 163 27.71 -3.59 5.93
C GLU A 163 28.25 -4.53 4.83
N GLN A 164 27.45 -4.81 3.80
CA GLN A 164 27.87 -5.62 2.65
C GLN A 164 28.97 -4.94 1.83
N GLU A 165 28.89 -3.61 1.65
CA GLU A 165 29.96 -2.84 0.99
C GLU A 165 31.27 -2.85 1.80
N ARG A 166 31.20 -2.92 3.13
CA ARG A 166 32.39 -3.02 4.00
C ARG A 166 33.00 -4.42 4.07
N GLU A 167 32.23 -5.48 3.86
CA GLU A 167 32.73 -6.86 3.83
C GLU A 167 33.31 -7.26 2.45
N HIS A 168 33.05 -6.49 1.39
CA HIS A 168 33.49 -6.78 0.02
C HIS A 168 34.45 -5.74 -0.58
N GLY A 169 34.88 -4.74 0.21
CA GLY A 169 35.96 -3.79 -0.13
C GLY A 169 37.23 -4.07 0.66
#